data_AF-K6YZJ6-F1
#
_entry.id   AF-K6YZJ6-F1
#
_cell.length_a   1.000
_cell.length_b   1.000
_cell.length_c   1.000
_cell.angle_alpha   90.00
_cell.angle_beta   90.00
_cell.angle_gamma   90.00
#
_symmetry.space_group_name_H-M   'P 1'
#
loop_
_entity.id
_entity.type
_entity.pdbx_description
1 polymer ?
#
loop_
_entity_poly.entity_id
_entity_poly.type
_entity_poly.pdbx_seq_one_letter_code
_entity_poly.pdbx_strand_id
1 'polypeptide(L)'
;MPSVVYAIEEPETSQHPDHQRALIDALVALSGVPRTQIILTSHSPEIIKRLKFENILLITGQDSASIRQVQEHELPYPSLNEVNYVAFDEPSSEYHNELYGYIESRGALAAYKAGKSTVAYNRLNRDGTTTQQQILSTEYVRHQIHHPENTSNPRFTAAQLNQFIEDMRAHIQANP
;
A
#
# COMPACT_ATOMS: atom_id res chain seq x y z
N MET A 1 14.62 30.38 -10.99
CA MET A 1 15.32 29.26 -11.62
C MET A 1 16.35 28.70 -10.65
N PRO A 2 16.49 27.37 -10.52
CA PRO A 2 17.50 26.76 -9.67
C PRO A 2 18.90 27.13 -10.17
N SER A 3 19.84 27.24 -9.24
CA SER A 3 21.27 27.45 -9.51
C SER A 3 22.04 26.13 -9.43
N VAL A 4 21.46 25.11 -8.78
CA VAL A 4 22.03 23.76 -8.69
C VAL A 4 20.89 22.74 -8.86
N VAL A 5 21.14 21.73 -9.69
CA VAL A 5 20.28 20.57 -9.87
C VAL A 5 21.09 19.32 -9.54
N TYR A 6 20.62 18.53 -8.58
CA TYR A 6 21.17 17.21 -8.28
C TYR A 6 20.27 16.17 -8.92
N ALA A 7 20.85 15.32 -9.77
CA ALA A 7 20.20 14.14 -10.33
C ALA A 7 20.91 12.92 -9.75
N ILE A 8 20.18 12.10 -9.00
CA ILE A 8 20.74 10.96 -8.27
C ILE A 8 19.99 9.70 -8.69
N GLU A 9 20.73 8.73 -9.20
CA GLU A 9 20.15 7.43 -9.53
C GLU A 9 20.22 6.51 -8.31
N GLU A 10 19.10 5.85 -7.98
CA GLU A 10 18.99 4.79 -6.97
C GLU A 10 19.85 5.04 -5.71
N PRO A 11 19.63 6.17 -4.99
CA PRO A 11 20.42 6.53 -3.81
C PRO A 11 20.40 5.45 -2.71
N GLU A 12 19.43 4.54 -2.74
CA GLU A 12 19.29 3.41 -1.83
C GLU A 12 20.29 2.26 -2.04
N THR A 13 20.95 2.18 -3.19
CA THR A 13 21.67 0.97 -3.58
C THR A 13 22.80 0.63 -2.61
N SER A 14 22.82 -0.63 -2.18
CA SER A 14 23.76 -1.19 -1.18
C SER A 14 23.72 -0.54 0.22
N GLN A 15 22.65 0.18 0.56
CA GLN A 15 22.46 0.77 1.89
C GLN A 15 21.56 -0.06 2.79
N HIS A 16 21.88 -0.09 4.09
CA HIS A 16 20.95 -0.59 5.11
C HIS A 16 19.69 0.30 5.14
N PRO A 17 18.47 -0.24 5.39
CA PRO A 17 17.23 0.54 5.40
C PRO A 17 17.30 1.83 6.23
N ASP A 18 17.95 1.81 7.40
CA ASP A 18 18.10 3.01 8.22
C ASP A 18 18.95 4.10 7.57
N HIS A 19 19.96 3.72 6.78
CA HIS A 19 20.75 4.67 6.03
C HIS A 19 19.97 5.23 4.83
N GLN A 20 19.17 4.40 4.16
CA GLN A 20 18.28 4.86 3.08
C GLN A 20 17.35 5.96 3.62
N ARG A 21 16.76 5.74 4.80
CA ARG A 21 15.88 6.70 5.48
C ARG A 21 16.59 8.02 5.76
N ALA A 22 17.76 7.96 6.40
CA ALA A 22 18.54 9.15 6.73
C ALA A 22 18.99 9.92 5.47
N LEU A 23 19.35 9.20 4.40
CA LEU A 23 19.73 9.78 3.12
C LEU A 23 18.56 10.54 2.48
N ILE A 24 17.39 9.93 2.40
CA ILE A 24 16.21 10.60 1.82
C ILE A 24 15.79 11.81 2.65
N ASP A 25 15.81 11.72 3.97
CA ASP A 25 15.48 12.87 4.83
C ASP A 25 16.44 14.04 4.60
N ALA A 26 17.73 13.75 4.41
CA ALA A 26 18.73 14.77 4.07
C ALA A 26 18.49 15.38 2.68
N LEU A 27 18.14 14.57 1.67
CA LEU A 27 17.83 15.05 0.32
C LEU A 27 16.56 15.90 0.29
N VAL A 28 15.52 15.50 1.02
CA VAL A 28 14.29 16.27 1.18
C VAL A 28 14.59 17.61 1.87
N ALA A 29 15.39 17.62 2.94
CA ALA A 29 15.81 18.86 3.59
C ALA A 29 16.60 19.76 2.63
N LEU A 30 17.52 19.19 1.84
CA LEU A 30 18.30 19.92 0.85
C LEU A 30 17.45 20.52 -0.27
N SER A 31 16.37 19.83 -0.66
CA SER A 31 15.40 20.36 -1.65
C SER A 31 14.72 21.66 -1.20
N GLY A 32 14.66 21.93 0.10
CA GLY A 32 14.12 23.17 0.67
C GLY A 32 15.08 24.36 0.61
N VAL A 33 16.34 24.15 0.25
CA VAL A 33 17.34 25.23 0.14
C VAL A 33 17.05 26.09 -1.10
N PRO A 34 17.15 27.42 -1.02
CA PRO A 34 16.89 28.30 -2.15
C PRO A 34 17.72 27.93 -3.38
N ARG A 35 17.04 27.87 -4.54
CA ARG A 35 17.65 27.60 -5.84
C ARG A 35 18.28 26.20 -5.97
N THR A 36 17.82 25.24 -5.18
CA THR A 36 18.21 23.83 -5.26
C THR A 36 17.05 22.99 -5.80
N GLN A 37 17.34 22.09 -6.73
CA GLN A 37 16.40 21.07 -7.18
C GLN A 37 17.04 19.70 -7.03
N ILE A 38 16.29 18.74 -6.48
CA ILE A 38 16.70 17.34 -6.38
C ILE A 38 15.77 16.53 -7.29
N ILE A 39 16.36 15.69 -8.14
CA ILE A 39 15.67 14.68 -8.94
C ILE A 39 16.31 13.35 -8.57
N LEU A 40 15.48 12.36 -8.22
CA LEU A 40 15.94 11.03 -7.90
C LEU A 40 15.15 9.97 -8.67
N THR A 41 15.80 8.87 -9.01
CA THR A 41 15.14 7.63 -9.41
C THR A 41 15.23 6.63 -8.28
N SER A 42 14.20 5.80 -8.10
CA SER A 42 14.19 4.81 -7.04
C SER A 42 13.22 3.68 -7.41
N HIS A 43 13.61 2.46 -7.03
CA HIS A 43 12.73 1.29 -7.02
C HIS A 43 12.33 0.89 -5.59
N SER A 44 12.62 1.74 -4.59
CA SER A 44 12.42 1.44 -3.17
C SER A 44 11.06 1.97 -2.68
N PRO A 45 10.15 1.07 -2.24
CA PRO A 45 8.90 1.46 -1.58
C PRO A 45 9.12 2.36 -0.34
N GLU A 46 10.24 2.14 0.38
CA GLU A 46 10.58 2.90 1.59
C GLU A 46 10.95 4.36 1.28
N ILE A 47 11.51 4.62 0.09
CA ILE A 47 11.78 5.99 -0.39
C ILE A 47 10.47 6.68 -0.76
N ILE A 48 9.61 6.01 -1.53
CA ILE A 48 8.31 6.57 -1.95
C ILE A 48 7.50 6.99 -0.72
N LYS A 49 7.46 6.17 0.34
CA LYS A 49 6.74 6.46 1.58
C LYS A 49 7.19 7.75 2.30
N ARG A 50 8.34 8.32 1.95
CA ARG A 50 8.89 9.54 2.55
C ARG A 50 8.70 10.80 1.71
N LEU A 51 8.22 10.65 0.48
CA LEU A 51 8.01 11.76 -0.44
C LEU A 51 6.54 12.22 -0.43
N LYS A 52 6.31 13.50 -0.72
CA LYS A 52 4.96 14.00 -0.99
C LYS A 52 4.51 13.52 -2.37
N PHE A 53 3.24 13.19 -2.52
CA PHE A 53 2.65 12.73 -3.79
C PHE A 53 2.88 13.66 -4.97
N GLU A 54 2.77 14.97 -4.74
CA GLU A 54 3.05 16.00 -5.76
C GLU A 54 4.47 15.93 -6.33
N ASN A 55 5.39 15.27 -5.63
CA ASN A 55 6.79 15.08 -6.02
C ASN A 55 7.09 13.70 -6.64
N ILE A 56 6.08 12.85 -6.84
CA ILE A 56 6.27 11.48 -7.36
C ILE A 56 5.79 11.38 -8.81
N LEU A 57 6.70 10.92 -9.66
CA LEU A 57 6.41 10.53 -11.04
C LEU A 57 6.60 9.01 -11.16
N LEU A 58 5.53 8.32 -11.55
CA LEU A 58 5.54 6.90 -11.81
C LEU A 58 5.92 6.64 -13.27
N ILE A 59 6.86 5.71 -13.50
CA ILE A 59 7.28 5.29 -14.84
C ILE A 59 7.06 3.78 -14.94
N THR A 60 6.03 3.36 -15.71
CA THR A 60 5.63 1.94 -15.82
C THR A 60 6.03 1.29 -17.15
N GLY A 61 6.86 1.96 -17.96
CA GLY A 61 7.25 1.50 -19.30
C GLY A 61 8.45 2.27 -19.86
N GLN A 62 8.76 2.05 -21.14
CA GLN A 62 9.93 2.66 -21.80
C GLN A 62 9.60 3.92 -22.62
N ASP A 63 8.32 4.18 -22.90
CA ASP A 63 7.89 5.33 -23.69
C ASP A 63 7.48 6.51 -22.81
N SER A 64 7.61 7.74 -23.32
CA SER A 64 7.22 8.96 -22.60
C SER A 64 5.74 8.96 -22.17
N ALA A 65 4.88 8.19 -22.85
CA ALA A 65 3.47 8.00 -22.49
C ALA A 65 3.25 7.16 -21.21
N SER A 66 4.31 6.52 -20.70
CA SER A 66 4.28 5.73 -19.46
C SER A 66 4.61 6.54 -18.20
N ILE A 67 4.94 7.83 -18.36
CA ILE A 67 5.17 8.75 -17.24
C ILE A 67 3.82 9.26 -16.75
N ARG A 68 3.46 8.91 -15.52
CA ARG A 68 2.23 9.36 -14.88
C ARG A 68 2.59 10.06 -13.58
N GLN A 69 2.08 11.26 -13.38
CA GLN A 69 2.07 11.82 -12.03
C GLN A 69 1.15 10.94 -11.20
N VAL A 70 1.54 10.63 -9.96
CA VAL A 70 0.65 9.91 -9.06
C VAL A 70 -0.60 10.79 -8.85
N GLN A 71 -1.74 10.29 -9.30
CA GLN A 71 -3.04 10.92 -9.11
C GLN A 71 -3.84 10.10 -8.10
N GLU A 72 -4.74 10.75 -7.35
CA GLU A 72 -5.75 10.10 -6.49
C GLU A 72 -6.55 9.11 -7.35
N HIS A 73 -6.26 7.82 -7.29
CA HIS A 73 -6.97 6.87 -8.14
C HIS A 73 -7.15 5.54 -7.44
N GLU A 74 -7.90 5.57 -6.33
CA GLU A 74 -8.98 4.66 -5.89
C GLU A 74 -9.51 5.11 -4.51
N LEU A 75 -8.61 5.63 -3.68
CA LEU A 75 -8.93 6.28 -2.41
C LEU A 75 -9.14 7.80 -2.60
N PRO A 76 -9.96 8.47 -1.76
CA PRO A 76 -10.26 9.90 -1.86
C PRO A 76 -9.10 10.74 -1.29
N TYR A 77 -8.03 10.08 -0.90
CA TYR A 77 -6.76 10.64 -0.50
C TYR A 77 -5.67 9.82 -1.20
N PRO A 78 -4.56 10.45 -1.58
CA PRO A 78 -3.48 9.72 -2.21
C PRO A 78 -2.87 8.72 -1.21
N SER A 79 -2.73 7.45 -1.63
CA SER A 79 -2.15 6.38 -0.80
C SER A 79 -0.78 5.97 -1.32
N LEU A 80 0.23 6.01 -0.45
CA LEU A 80 1.58 5.54 -0.78
C LEU A 80 1.59 4.02 -0.96
N ASN A 81 0.67 3.32 -0.29
CA ASN A 81 0.52 1.88 -0.40
C ASN A 81 -0.08 1.50 -1.76
N GLU A 82 -1.02 2.31 -2.27
CA GLU A 82 -1.51 2.21 -3.65
C GLU A 82 -0.40 2.47 -4.66
N VAL A 83 0.38 3.53 -4.48
CA VAL A 83 1.52 3.83 -5.37
C VAL A 83 2.50 2.67 -5.41
N ASN A 84 2.89 2.14 -4.24
CA ASN A 84 3.79 1.01 -4.15
C ASN A 84 3.20 -0.23 -4.83
N TYR A 85 1.91 -0.48 -4.63
CA TYR A 85 1.21 -1.58 -5.27
C TYR A 85 1.23 -1.46 -6.80
N VAL A 86 0.85 -0.29 -7.34
CA VAL A 86 0.82 -0.04 -8.79
C VAL A 86 2.22 -0.02 -9.40
N ALA A 87 3.23 0.46 -8.66
CA ALA A 87 4.60 0.56 -9.13
C ALA A 87 5.34 -0.78 -9.14
N PHE A 88 5.11 -1.62 -8.13
CA PHE A 88 5.96 -2.78 -7.84
C PHE A 88 5.22 -4.11 -7.77
N ASP A 89 3.89 -4.12 -7.98
CA ASP A 89 3.04 -5.31 -7.81
C ASP A 89 3.20 -5.93 -6.40
N GLU A 90 3.40 -5.07 -5.39
CA GLU A 90 3.68 -5.49 -4.01
C GLU A 90 2.43 -5.34 -3.12
N PRO A 91 1.69 -6.43 -2.86
CA PRO A 91 0.56 -6.40 -1.94
C PRO A 91 1.03 -6.22 -0.50
N SER A 92 0.41 -5.29 0.22
CA SER A 92 0.71 -5.02 1.63
C SER A 92 -0.53 -5.09 2.52
N SER A 93 -0.32 -5.44 3.80
CA SER A 93 -1.41 -5.47 4.78
C SER A 93 -1.95 -4.06 5.06
N GLU A 94 -1.07 -3.06 4.95
CA GLU A 94 -1.36 -1.64 5.03
C GLU A 94 -2.30 -1.21 3.91
N TYR A 95 -2.00 -1.56 2.65
CA TYR A 95 -2.89 -1.23 1.54
C TYR A 95 -4.26 -1.88 1.68
N HIS A 96 -4.27 -3.16 2.04
CA HIS A 96 -5.50 -3.89 2.32
C HIS A 96 -6.34 -3.20 3.41
N ASN A 97 -5.70 -2.74 4.49
CA ASN A 97 -6.40 -2.05 5.59
C ASN A 97 -6.95 -0.68 5.16
N GLU A 98 -6.23 0.07 4.33
CA GLU A 98 -6.69 1.35 3.78
C GLU A 98 -7.92 1.17 2.89
N LEU A 99 -7.88 0.23 1.94
CA LEU A 99 -9.01 -0.08 1.06
C LEU A 99 -10.24 -0.49 1.86
N TYR A 100 -10.07 -1.38 2.85
CA TYR A 100 -11.17 -1.81 3.71
C TYR A 100 -11.74 -0.63 4.52
N GLY A 101 -10.87 0.17 5.14
CA GLY A 101 -11.28 1.33 5.93
C GLY A 101 -12.03 2.37 5.09
N TYR A 102 -11.65 2.53 3.83
CA TYR A 102 -12.38 3.39 2.91
C TYR A 102 -13.77 2.86 2.57
N ILE A 103 -13.90 1.59 2.19
CA ILE A 103 -15.21 0.94 1.96
C ILE A 103 -16.10 1.06 3.21
N GLU A 104 -15.51 0.92 4.41
CA GLU A 104 -16.17 1.12 5.70
C GLU A 104 -16.67 2.54 5.90
N SER A 105 -15.82 3.55 5.67
CA SER A 105 -16.18 4.95 5.82
C SER A 105 -17.27 5.43 4.86
N ARG A 106 -17.43 4.78 3.70
CA ARG A 106 -18.53 5.01 2.75
C ARG A 106 -19.82 4.28 3.14
N GLY A 107 -19.82 3.47 4.19
CA GLY A 107 -20.96 2.61 4.54
C GLY A 107 -21.22 1.48 3.54
N ALA A 108 -20.27 1.19 2.64
CA ALA A 108 -20.43 0.24 1.54
C ALA A 108 -20.06 -1.20 1.93
N LEU A 109 -19.60 -1.45 3.16
CA LEU A 109 -19.20 -2.79 3.60
C LEU A 109 -20.28 -3.85 3.42
N ALA A 110 -21.54 -3.53 3.70
CA ALA A 110 -22.64 -4.48 3.54
C ALA A 110 -22.79 -4.91 2.07
N ALA A 111 -22.66 -3.96 1.13
CA ALA A 111 -22.72 -4.23 -0.30
C ALA A 111 -21.48 -5.01 -0.78
N TYR A 112 -20.29 -4.64 -0.32
CA TYR A 112 -19.05 -5.36 -0.64
C TYR A 112 -19.07 -6.82 -0.16
N LYS A 113 -19.63 -7.06 1.03
CA LYS A 113 -19.77 -8.39 1.64
C LYS A 113 -20.88 -9.23 1.01
N ALA A 114 -21.84 -8.61 0.32
CA ALA A 114 -22.99 -9.31 -0.24
C ALA A 114 -22.56 -10.33 -1.32
N GLY A 115 -23.04 -11.57 -1.20
CA GLY A 115 -22.77 -12.63 -2.18
C GLY A 115 -21.36 -13.21 -2.17
N LYS A 116 -20.47 -12.75 -1.26
CA LYS A 116 -19.13 -13.34 -1.10
C LYS A 116 -19.22 -14.68 -0.36
N SER A 117 -18.35 -15.62 -0.76
CA SER A 117 -18.25 -16.94 -0.12
C SER A 117 -17.74 -16.86 1.32
N THR A 118 -18.08 -17.87 2.12
CA THR A 118 -17.54 -18.03 3.47
C THR A 118 -16.42 -19.07 3.53
N VAL A 119 -15.58 -18.97 4.55
CA VAL A 119 -14.49 -19.90 4.86
C VAL A 119 -14.53 -20.26 6.34
N ALA A 120 -14.13 -21.49 6.64
CA ALA A 120 -14.00 -21.95 8.02
C ALA A 120 -12.85 -21.23 8.71
N TYR A 121 -13.11 -20.72 9.90
CA TYR A 121 -12.15 -19.98 10.71
C TYR A 121 -12.28 -20.37 12.18
N ASN A 122 -11.15 -20.73 12.79
CA ASN A 122 -11.04 -21.03 14.21
C ASN A 122 -10.80 -19.72 14.97
N ARG A 123 -11.84 -19.20 15.62
CA ARG A 123 -11.75 -18.00 16.45
C ARG A 123 -11.11 -18.35 17.79
N LEU A 124 -10.08 -17.60 18.18
CA LEU A 124 -9.51 -17.67 19.52
C LEU A 124 -10.39 -16.91 20.51
N ASN A 125 -10.82 -17.60 21.58
CA ASN A 125 -11.62 -17.01 22.66
C ASN A 125 -10.72 -16.45 23.76
N ARG A 126 -11.29 -15.61 24.64
CA ARG A 126 -10.56 -14.99 25.76
C ARG A 126 -10.03 -16.01 26.78
N ASP A 127 -10.65 -17.19 26.84
CA ASP A 127 -10.24 -18.29 27.72
C ASP A 127 -9.17 -19.20 27.10
N GLY A 128 -8.69 -18.87 25.89
CA GLY A 128 -7.69 -19.65 25.15
C GLY A 128 -8.25 -20.82 24.35
N THR A 129 -9.55 -21.09 24.43
CA THR A 129 -10.20 -22.10 23.58
C THR A 129 -10.43 -21.59 22.17
N THR A 130 -10.67 -22.49 21.22
CA THR A 130 -11.05 -22.13 19.85
C THR A 130 -12.48 -22.53 19.53
N THR A 131 -13.17 -21.69 18.76
CA THR A 131 -14.50 -21.99 18.24
C THR A 131 -14.48 -21.88 16.72
N GLN A 132 -14.92 -22.93 16.04
CA GLN A 132 -15.05 -22.91 14.59
C GLN A 132 -16.28 -22.08 14.21
N GLN A 133 -16.09 -21.15 13.27
CA GLN A 133 -17.16 -20.36 12.69
C GLN A 133 -16.92 -20.20 11.18
N GLN A 134 -17.98 -19.88 10.45
CA GLN A 134 -17.89 -19.48 9.04
C GLN A 134 -17.82 -17.95 8.99
N ILE A 135 -16.75 -17.41 8.43
CA ILE A 135 -16.58 -15.97 8.19
C ILE A 135 -16.54 -15.71 6.70
N LEU A 136 -16.75 -14.47 6.27
CA LEU A 136 -16.57 -14.13 4.86
C LEU A 136 -15.10 -14.29 4.47
N SER A 137 -14.85 -14.77 3.25
CA SER A 137 -13.48 -14.88 2.73
C SER A 137 -12.74 -13.55 2.82
N THR A 138 -13.45 -12.43 2.56
CA THR A 138 -12.93 -11.06 2.64
C THR A 138 -12.55 -10.61 4.05
N GLU A 139 -13.02 -11.30 5.09
CA GLU A 139 -12.64 -11.04 6.49
C GLU A 139 -11.46 -11.91 6.95
N TYR A 140 -11.12 -12.97 6.20
CA TYR A 140 -10.08 -13.92 6.58
C TYR A 140 -8.70 -13.25 6.75
N VAL A 141 -8.32 -12.40 5.81
CA VAL A 141 -7.05 -11.66 5.85
C VAL A 141 -7.10 -10.58 6.93
N ARG A 142 -8.19 -9.79 7.00
CA ARG A 142 -8.39 -8.76 8.04
C ARG A 142 -8.27 -9.34 9.44
N HIS A 143 -8.94 -10.46 9.73
CA HIS A 143 -8.88 -11.09 11.04
C HIS A 143 -7.46 -11.54 11.40
N GLN A 144 -6.67 -12.05 10.44
CA GLN A 144 -5.30 -12.47 10.72
C GLN A 144 -4.29 -11.31 10.83
N ILE A 145 -4.59 -10.16 10.22
CA ILE A 145 -3.83 -8.92 10.40
C ILE A 145 -4.07 -8.35 11.79
N HIS A 146 -5.33 -8.30 12.26
CA HIS A 146 -5.68 -7.72 13.56
C HIS A 146 -5.55 -8.68 14.75
N HIS A 147 -5.57 -10.00 14.51
CA HIS A 147 -5.38 -11.03 15.54
C HIS A 147 -4.16 -11.90 15.23
N PRO A 148 -2.94 -11.33 15.20
CA PRO A 148 -1.72 -12.08 14.90
C PRO A 148 -1.42 -13.18 15.92
N GLU A 149 -1.96 -13.08 17.14
CA GLU A 149 -1.88 -14.08 18.21
C GLU A 149 -2.64 -15.38 17.87
N ASN A 150 -3.63 -15.32 16.96
CA ASN A 150 -4.40 -16.47 16.58
C ASN A 150 -3.68 -17.30 15.51
N THR A 151 -2.89 -18.27 15.95
CA THR A 151 -2.16 -19.22 15.09
C THR A 151 -2.94 -20.48 14.72
N SER A 152 -4.23 -20.54 15.08
CA SER A 152 -5.08 -21.73 14.87
C SER A 152 -5.65 -21.84 13.44
N ASN A 153 -5.22 -20.98 12.53
CA ASN A 153 -5.64 -20.94 11.13
C ASN A 153 -4.39 -20.88 10.23
N PRO A 154 -4.42 -21.50 9.04
CA PRO A 154 -3.35 -21.33 8.06
C PRO A 154 -3.13 -19.85 7.73
N ARG A 155 -1.87 -19.40 7.77
CA ARG A 155 -1.55 -18.02 7.38
C ARG A 155 -1.98 -17.76 5.94
N PHE A 156 -2.56 -16.59 5.67
CA PHE A 156 -2.91 -16.21 4.30
C PHE A 156 -1.65 -16.11 3.42
N THR A 157 -1.81 -16.40 2.13
CA THR A 157 -0.72 -16.30 1.16
C THR A 157 -0.65 -14.91 0.53
N ALA A 158 0.49 -14.57 -0.08
CA ALA A 158 0.63 -13.34 -0.85
C ALA A 158 -0.42 -13.24 -1.98
N ALA A 159 -0.70 -14.36 -2.67
CA ALA A 159 -1.73 -14.42 -3.70
C ALA A 159 -3.14 -14.15 -3.15
N GLN A 160 -3.46 -14.65 -1.94
CA GLN A 160 -4.74 -14.34 -1.29
C GLN A 160 -4.83 -12.85 -0.94
N LEU A 161 -3.78 -12.28 -0.35
CA LEU A 161 -3.73 -10.84 -0.06
C LEU A 161 -3.94 -10.00 -1.33
N ASN A 162 -3.24 -10.35 -2.41
CA ASN A 162 -3.37 -9.69 -3.71
C ASN A 162 -4.80 -9.75 -4.26
N GLN A 163 -5.40 -10.94 -4.24
CA GLN A 163 -6.77 -11.12 -4.71
C GLN A 163 -7.77 -10.26 -3.93
N PHE A 164 -7.60 -10.12 -2.61
CA PHE A 164 -8.49 -9.28 -1.82
C PHE A 164 -8.29 -7.79 -2.09
N ILE A 165 -7.05 -7.35 -2.32
CA ILE A 165 -6.75 -5.98 -2.76
C ILE A 165 -7.46 -5.69 -4.08
N GLU A 166 -7.29 -6.54 -5.09
CA GLU A 166 -7.94 -6.39 -6.40
C GLU A 166 -9.48 -6.42 -6.30
N ASP A 167 -10.04 -7.31 -5.48
CA ASP A 167 -11.48 -7.38 -5.24
C ASP A 167 -12.04 -6.08 -4.62
N MET A 168 -11.32 -5.48 -3.67
CA MET A 168 -11.73 -4.20 -3.04
C MET A 168 -11.61 -3.05 -4.03
N ARG A 169 -10.52 -3.02 -4.81
CA ARG A 169 -10.30 -2.04 -5.86
C ARG A 169 -11.41 -2.04 -6.90
N ALA A 170 -11.70 -3.23 -7.45
CA ALA A 170 -12.81 -3.41 -8.40
C ALA A 170 -14.16 -2.96 -7.82
N HIS A 171 -14.42 -3.21 -6.53
CA HIS A 171 -15.63 -2.75 -5.87
C HIS A 171 -15.70 -1.22 -5.77
N ILE A 172 -14.60 -0.57 -5.40
CA ILE A 172 -14.48 0.88 -5.30
C ILE A 172 -14.70 1.53 -6.68
N GLN A 173 -14.02 1.03 -7.71
CA GLN A 173 -14.17 1.54 -9.09
C GLN A 173 -15.60 1.39 -9.63
N ALA A 174 -16.29 0.31 -9.29
CA ALA A 174 -17.69 0.10 -9.68
C ALA A 174 -18.68 0.98 -8.91
N ASN A 175 -18.26 1.62 -7.81
CA ASN A 175 -19.11 2.44 -6.92
C ASN A 175 -18.39 3.75 -6.51
N PRO A 176 -18.12 4.66 -7.48
CA PRO A 176 -17.31 5.86 -7.28
C PRO A 176 -17.90 6.88 -6.31
#